data_AF-A0A7J9G5B8-F1
#
_entry.id   AF-A0A7J9G5B8-F1
#
_cell.length_a   1.000
_cell.length_b   1.000
_cell.length_c   1.000
_cell.angle_alpha   90.00
_cell.angle_beta   90.00
_cell.angle_gamma   90.00
#
_symmetry.space_group_name_H-M   'P 1'
#
loop_
_entity.id
_entity.type
_entity.pdbx_description
1 polymer ?
#
loop_
_entity_poly.entity_id
_entity_poly.type
_entity_poly.pdbx_seq_one_letter_code
_entity_poly.pdbx_strand_id
1 'polypeptide(L)'
;MRICARHAASTTLTLRKPLGRPTKVRRKEPDEPQTTTKLTKKGVEMKCSKCKKLGHDKKSYRGEVTRCKVGVHNQVVAPTHQETTPT
;
A
#
# COMPACT_ATOMS: atom_id res chain seq x y z
N MET A 1 23.05 -70.34 -15.38
CA MET A 1 22.54 -69.02 -15.81
C MET A 1 21.47 -68.57 -14.81
N ARG A 2 21.63 -67.42 -14.14
CA ARG A 2 20.61 -66.85 -13.25
C ARG A 2 20.14 -65.53 -13.85
N ILE A 3 18.87 -65.44 -14.20
CA ILE A 3 18.25 -64.23 -14.74
C ILE A 3 17.95 -63.31 -13.56
N CYS A 4 18.67 -62.20 -13.43
CA CYS A 4 18.35 -61.18 -12.43
C CYS A 4 17.12 -60.41 -12.90
N ALA A 5 16.00 -60.57 -12.20
CA ALA A 5 14.81 -59.76 -12.42
C ALA A 5 15.11 -58.30 -12.08
N ARG A 6 14.93 -57.40 -13.05
CA ARG A 6 14.95 -55.95 -12.83
C ARG A 6 13.59 -55.53 -12.28
N HIS A 7 13.51 -55.20 -11.00
CA HIS A 7 12.33 -54.52 -10.48
C HIS A 7 12.38 -53.05 -10.93
N ALA A 8 11.48 -52.68 -11.84
CA ALA A 8 11.23 -51.29 -12.17
C ALA A 8 10.41 -50.66 -11.05
N ALA A 9 11.07 -49.95 -10.14
CA ALA A 9 10.39 -49.00 -9.28
C ALA A 9 9.95 -47.81 -10.15
N SER A 10 8.71 -47.84 -10.63
CA SER A 10 8.04 -46.65 -11.16
C SER A 10 7.73 -45.69 -10.00
N THR A 11 8.77 -45.08 -9.44
CA THR A 11 8.63 -43.88 -8.60
C THR A 11 8.25 -42.74 -9.54
N THR A 12 6.95 -42.62 -9.82
CA THR A 12 6.36 -41.34 -10.22
C THR A 12 6.92 -40.28 -9.29
N LEU A 13 7.67 -39.32 -9.82
CA LEU A 13 8.18 -38.17 -9.07
C LEU A 13 6.98 -37.34 -8.58
N THR A 14 6.37 -37.77 -7.49
CA THR A 14 5.35 -37.00 -6.78
C THR A 14 6.09 -35.82 -6.18
N LEU A 15 6.06 -34.67 -6.85
CA LEU A 15 6.46 -33.40 -6.27
C LEU A 15 5.53 -33.12 -5.08
N ARG A 16 5.90 -33.62 -3.90
CA ARG A 16 5.09 -33.49 -2.69
C ARG A 16 5.04 -32.02 -2.32
N LYS A 17 3.84 -31.44 -2.33
CA LYS A 17 3.60 -30.09 -1.81
C LYS A 17 3.95 -30.11 -0.31
N PRO A 18 4.68 -29.10 0.21
CA PRO A 18 4.96 -29.01 1.64
C PRO A 18 3.65 -29.05 2.44
N LEU A 19 3.62 -29.84 3.51
CA LEU A 19 2.50 -29.87 4.45
C LEU A 19 2.34 -28.45 5.04
N GLY A 20 1.14 -27.88 4.93
CA GLY A 20 0.84 -26.51 5.39
C GLY A 20 0.79 -25.46 4.28
N ARG A 21 1.19 -25.75 3.04
CA ARG A 21 0.98 -24.82 1.92
C ARG A 21 -0.48 -24.87 1.46
N PRO A 22 -1.24 -23.77 1.52
CA PRO A 22 -2.61 -23.75 1.01
C PRO A 22 -2.66 -24.15 -0.46
N THR A 23 -3.68 -24.91 -0.83
CA THR A 23 -3.90 -25.31 -2.23
C THR A 23 -4.33 -24.10 -3.04
N LYS A 24 -3.75 -23.94 -4.23
CA LYS A 24 -4.16 -22.89 -5.18
C LYS A 24 -5.60 -23.17 -5.62
N VAL A 25 -6.53 -22.30 -5.22
CA VAL A 25 -7.93 -22.35 -5.67
C VAL A 25 -8.00 -21.88 -7.13
N ARG A 26 -8.87 -22.52 -7.93
CA ARG A 26 -9.14 -22.11 -9.33
C ARG A 26 -9.80 -20.72 -9.34
N ARG A 27 -9.61 -19.95 -10.42
CA ARG A 27 -10.39 -18.73 -10.65
C ARG A 27 -11.88 -19.09 -10.76
N LYS A 28 -12.74 -18.23 -10.20
CA LYS A 28 -14.20 -18.33 -10.29
C LYS A 28 -14.65 -17.93 -11.71
N GLU A 29 -15.68 -18.59 -12.23
CA GLU A 29 -16.32 -18.20 -13.50
C GLU A 29 -17.10 -16.88 -13.32
N PRO A 30 -17.37 -16.10 -14.38
CA PRO A 30 -18.09 -14.83 -14.28
C PRO A 30 -19.50 -14.95 -13.66
N ASP A 31 -20.16 -16.09 -13.86
CA ASP A 31 -21.52 -16.38 -13.36
C ASP A 31 -21.52 -16.89 -11.91
N GLU A 32 -20.37 -17.26 -11.36
CA GLU A 32 -20.29 -17.80 -10.01
C GLU A 32 -20.41 -16.67 -8.97
N PRO A 33 -21.29 -16.78 -7.96
CA PRO A 33 -21.50 -15.71 -7.00
C PRO A 33 -20.22 -15.40 -6.21
N GLN A 34 -19.75 -14.15 -6.33
CA GLN A 34 -18.60 -13.67 -5.59
C GLN A 34 -19.03 -13.23 -4.18
N THR A 35 -18.78 -14.07 -3.18
CA THR A 35 -19.16 -13.80 -1.77
C THR A 35 -18.24 -12.82 -1.05
N THR A 36 -17.25 -12.23 -1.74
CA THR A 36 -16.28 -11.33 -1.09
C THR A 36 -16.87 -9.95 -0.89
N THR A 37 -17.28 -9.64 0.33
CA THR A 37 -17.58 -8.27 0.74
C THR A 37 -16.28 -7.46 0.70
N LYS A 38 -16.27 -6.33 -0.01
CA LYS A 38 -15.11 -5.44 -0.01
C LYS A 38 -14.86 -4.93 1.41
N LEU A 39 -13.70 -5.26 1.96
CA LEU A 39 -13.28 -4.70 3.26
C LEU A 39 -13.03 -3.21 3.09
N THR A 40 -13.99 -2.39 3.53
CA THR A 40 -13.82 -0.95 3.60
C THR A 40 -13.21 -0.57 4.94
N LYS A 41 -12.34 0.44 4.98
CA LYS A 41 -11.83 1.03 6.23
C LYS A 41 -12.85 1.98 6.91
N LYS A 42 -14.14 1.82 6.63
CA LYS A 42 -15.20 2.66 7.22
C LYS A 42 -15.17 2.49 8.74
N GLY A 43 -15.22 3.60 9.47
CA GLY A 43 -15.23 3.61 10.94
C GLY A 43 -13.86 3.51 11.62
N VAL A 44 -12.75 3.41 10.87
CA VAL A 44 -11.40 3.45 11.46
C VAL A 44 -10.84 4.86 11.37
N GLU A 45 -10.72 5.54 12.52
CA GLU A 45 -10.02 6.82 12.61
C GLU A 45 -8.51 6.61 12.52
N MET A 46 -7.91 7.09 11.44
CA MET A 46 -6.45 7.10 11.29
C MET A 46 -5.90 8.45 11.74
N LYS A 47 -5.10 8.44 12.81
CA LYS A 47 -4.37 9.62 13.31
C LYS A 47 -2.96 9.64 12.74
N CYS A 48 -2.48 10.81 12.34
CA CYS A 48 -1.09 10.98 11.93
C CYS A 48 -0.16 10.59 13.08
N SER A 49 0.76 9.65 12.86
CA SER A 49 1.65 9.20 13.95
C SER A 49 2.59 10.30 14.45
N LYS A 50 2.86 11.33 13.62
CA LYS A 50 3.71 12.49 13.95
C LYS A 50 2.96 13.55 14.76
N CYS A 51 1.83 14.07 14.26
CA CYS A 51 1.12 15.20 14.89
C CYS A 51 -0.18 14.82 15.61
N LYS A 52 -0.56 13.53 15.58
CA LYS A 52 -1.76 12.96 16.22
C LYS A 52 -3.10 13.53 15.75
N LYS A 53 -3.11 14.38 14.72
CA LYS A 53 -4.32 14.92 14.08
C LYS A 53 -4.91 13.93 13.07
N LEU A 54 -6.22 14.06 12.83
CA LEU A 54 -6.96 13.32 11.82
C LEU A 54 -6.73 13.92 10.41
N GLY A 55 -7.18 13.20 9.38
CA GLY A 55 -7.22 13.69 8.00
C GLY A 55 -5.94 13.45 7.18
N HIS A 56 -4.84 13.04 7.81
CA HIS A 56 -3.62 12.67 7.11
C HIS A 56 -2.81 11.63 7.89
N ASP A 57 -1.92 10.94 7.19
CA ASP A 57 -1.01 9.95 7.78
C ASP A 57 0.42 10.51 7.91
N LYS A 58 1.35 9.70 8.39
CA LYS A 58 2.77 10.09 8.52
C LYS A 58 3.39 10.50 7.19
N LYS A 59 2.97 9.85 6.09
CA LYS A 59 3.54 10.05 4.74
C LYS A 59 3.12 11.39 4.15
N SER A 60 1.91 11.82 4.45
CA SER A 60 1.34 13.10 4.00
C SER A 60 1.58 14.25 4.98
N TYR A 61 2.36 14.04 6.04
CA TYR A 61 2.70 15.09 7.01
C TYR A 61 3.50 16.22 6.36
N ARG A 62 2.84 17.36 6.18
CA ARG A 62 3.44 18.65 5.84
C ARG A 62 4.00 19.25 7.12
N GLY A 63 5.19 18.80 7.51
CA GLY A 63 5.89 19.39 8.65
C GLY A 63 6.14 20.87 8.40
N GLU A 64 6.25 21.64 9.48
CA GLU A 64 6.78 22.98 9.42
C GLU A 64 8.23 22.87 8.92
N VAL A 65 8.47 23.24 7.66
CA VAL A 65 9.81 23.48 7.16
C VAL A 65 10.26 24.71 7.93
N THR A 66 11.00 24.52 9.02
CA THR A 66 11.70 25.61 9.68
C THR A 66 12.54 26.30 8.61
N ARG A 67 12.03 27.42 8.09
CA ARG A 67 12.76 28.27 7.17
C ARG A 67 13.99 28.71 7.96
N CYS A 68 15.16 28.19 7.60
CA CYS A 68 16.40 28.71 8.13
C CYS A 68 16.34 30.23 7.95
N LYS A 69 16.47 30.98 9.05
CA LYS A 69 16.54 32.44 9.00
C LYS A 69 17.83 32.80 8.27
N VAL A 70 17.77 32.88 6.95
CA VAL A 70 18.83 33.50 6.16
C VAL A 70 18.78 34.98 6.50
N GLY A 71 19.95 35.49 6.92
CA GLY A 71 20.13 36.84 7.41
C GLY A 71 19.54 37.90 6.48
N VAL A 72 19.18 39.00 7.14
CA VAL A 72 18.64 40.26 6.65
C VAL A 72 19.27 40.67 5.30
N HIS A 73 18.44 40.95 4.29
CA HIS A 73 18.76 41.97 3.30
C HIS A 73 17.53 42.85 3.07
N ASN A 74 17.72 44.15 3.27
CA ASN A 74 16.72 45.19 3.12
C ASN A 74 16.12 45.16 1.72
N GLN A 75 14.79 45.15 1.64
CA GLN A 75 14.09 45.56 0.42
C GLN A 75 13.06 46.61 0.78
N VAL A 76 13.45 47.86 0.55
CA VAL A 76 12.51 48.96 0.32
C VAL A 76 11.72 48.61 -0.94
N VAL A 77 10.42 48.38 -0.80
CA VAL A 77 9.47 48.49 -1.92
C VAL A 77 8.18 49.08 -1.38
N ALA A 78 7.78 50.21 -1.96
CA ALA A 78 6.59 50.99 -1.64
C ALA A 78 5.29 50.19 -1.88
N PRO A 79 4.18 50.51 -1.17
CA PRO A 79 2.89 49.90 -1.43
C PRO A 79 2.21 50.57 -2.62
N THR A 80 2.19 49.90 -3.77
CA THR A 80 1.34 50.33 -4.90
C THR A 80 -0.08 49.83 -4.68
N HIS A 81 -1.01 50.79 -4.75
CA HIS A 81 -2.46 50.71 -4.56
C HIS A 81 -3.12 49.57 -5.35
N GLN A 82 -4.06 48.83 -4.73
CA GLN A 82 -5.10 48.12 -5.48
C GLN A 82 -6.46 48.69 -5.07
N GLU A 83 -7.01 49.44 -6.02
CA GLU A 83 -8.37 49.96 -6.06
C GLU A 83 -9.36 48.81 -5.86
N THR A 84 -10.24 48.95 -4.86
CA THR A 84 -11.43 48.11 -4.72
C THR A 84 -12.58 48.88 -5.34
N THR A 85 -13.07 48.40 -6.48
CA THR A 85 -14.35 48.84 -7.03
C THR A 85 -15.41 47.81 -6.68
N PRO A 86 -16.41 48.17 -5.86
CA PRO A 86 -17.68 47.47 -5.82
C PRO A 86 -18.77 48.32 -6.51
N THR A 87 -19.48 47.67 -7.44
CA THR A 87 -20.87 47.87 -7.92
C THR A 87 -20.97 47.85 -9.44
#